data_AF-A0A9D7HZF5-F1
#
_entry.id   AF-A0A9D7HZF5-F1
#
_cell.length_a   1.000
_cell.length_b   1.000
_cell.length_c   1.000
_cell.angle_alpha   90.00
_cell.angle_beta   90.00
_cell.angle_gamma   90.00
#
_symmetry.space_group_name_H-M   'P 1'
#
loop_
_entity.id
_entity.type
_entity.pdbx_description
1 polymer ?
#
loop_
_entity_poly.entity_id
_entity_poly.type
_entity_poly.pdbx_seq_one_letter_code
_entity_poly.pdbx_strand_id
1 'polypeptide(L)'
;MHKNKMISISASDLEDFITDLSTRKNLGGPQDSAEHLRNLCDRTSILIKDEFNGEYKFFHLTIQEYLAAQKFDHKDDDILVRNFYDEWWLNPNIFYAGNKTDYPDVLKRIAKLEFFPADGEKKFNHFAHASQVLLAAHNIDNDVRRDVLLSMIKMFDEFSKEFINILVNSEDDPELQNRQLAKLRDQTLLDIILNLRDMFMEFFAMEDFKSDLERIWTKLLMDNSKLNMCDITLYSLSYCLAIQTKDAKYLEEFVLTDNIEINSRWFKIVDVDISIKKLINTQKKIKFKIRNIATKNNEYIQNQFKERIKRHYLSLTGMDKG
;
A
#
# COMPACT_ATOMS: atom_id res chain seq x y z
N MET A 1 -9.51 -24.53 7.68
CA MET A 1 -8.35 -24.39 6.76
C MET A 1 -7.81 -22.97 6.75
N HIS A 2 -8.50 -21.99 6.13
CA HIS A 2 -7.93 -20.64 5.92
C HIS A 2 -7.46 -19.92 7.19
N LYS A 3 -8.26 -19.91 8.27
CA LYS A 3 -7.87 -19.32 9.58
C LYS A 3 -6.57 -19.91 10.16
N ASN A 4 -6.21 -21.13 9.77
CA ASN A 4 -5.04 -21.85 10.26
C ASN A 4 -3.88 -21.84 9.23
N LYS A 5 -3.96 -21.01 8.18
CA LYS A 5 -2.96 -20.95 7.09
C LYS A 5 -2.70 -22.29 6.40
N MET A 6 -3.73 -23.13 6.32
CA MET A 6 -3.65 -24.43 5.65
C MET A 6 -4.13 -24.32 4.20
N ILE A 7 -3.31 -24.79 3.27
CA ILE A 7 -3.62 -24.90 1.83
C ILE A 7 -4.34 -26.22 1.54
N SER A 8 -4.03 -27.26 2.30
CA SER A 8 -4.58 -28.61 2.19
C SER A 8 -5.01 -29.15 3.56
N ILE A 9 -5.78 -30.23 3.54
CA ILE A 9 -6.24 -30.98 4.72
C ILE A 9 -6.09 -32.47 4.44
N SER A 10 -5.70 -33.27 5.44
CA SER A 10 -5.58 -34.71 5.26
C SER A 10 -6.95 -35.35 5.00
N ALA A 11 -6.96 -36.51 4.32
CA ALA A 11 -8.19 -37.26 4.08
C ALA A 11 -8.91 -37.61 5.40
N SER A 12 -8.17 -38.10 6.40
CA SER A 12 -8.71 -38.47 7.70
C SER A 12 -9.37 -37.28 8.39
N ASP A 13 -8.68 -36.13 8.47
CA ASP A 13 -9.21 -34.95 9.16
C ASP A 13 -10.49 -34.42 8.49
N LEU A 14 -10.55 -34.51 7.15
CA LEU A 14 -11.71 -34.05 6.40
C LEU A 14 -12.89 -35.02 6.50
N GLU A 15 -12.63 -36.34 6.51
CA GLU A 15 -13.64 -37.38 6.75
C GLU A 15 -14.22 -37.28 8.15
N ASP A 16 -13.38 -37.04 9.16
CA ASP A 16 -13.79 -36.81 10.55
C ASP A 16 -14.66 -35.55 10.65
N PHE A 17 -14.25 -34.47 9.97
CA PHE A 17 -15.03 -33.23 9.92
C PHE A 17 -16.42 -33.43 9.26
N ILE A 18 -16.50 -34.18 8.15
CA ILE A 18 -17.78 -34.43 7.47
C ILE A 18 -18.69 -35.30 8.33
N THR A 19 -18.14 -36.34 8.95
CA THR A 19 -18.88 -37.23 9.86
C THR A 19 -19.46 -36.42 11.02
N ASP A 20 -18.64 -35.56 11.65
CA ASP A 20 -19.11 -34.69 12.72
C ASP A 20 -20.15 -33.66 12.22
N LEU A 21 -19.97 -33.12 11.01
CA LEU A 21 -20.91 -32.18 10.42
C LEU A 21 -22.26 -32.84 10.08
N SER A 22 -22.28 -34.08 9.60
CA SER A 22 -23.51 -34.82 9.27
C SER A 22 -24.35 -35.14 10.50
N THR A 23 -23.75 -35.25 11.69
CA THR A 23 -24.53 -35.39 12.94
C THR A 23 -25.29 -34.11 13.30
N ARG A 24 -24.79 -32.94 12.86
CA ARG A 24 -25.32 -31.62 13.24
C ARG A 24 -26.19 -30.98 12.16
N LYS A 25 -26.00 -31.36 10.90
CA LYS A 25 -26.69 -30.80 9.73
C LYS A 25 -27.01 -31.88 8.72
N ASN A 26 -28.17 -31.74 8.08
CA ASN A 26 -28.47 -32.57 6.91
C ASN A 26 -27.67 -32.07 5.70
N LEU A 27 -26.66 -32.84 5.29
CA LEU A 27 -25.77 -32.49 4.19
C LEU A 27 -26.31 -32.90 2.81
N GLY A 28 -27.31 -33.80 2.76
CA GLY A 28 -27.70 -34.48 1.53
C GLY A 28 -26.58 -35.41 1.01
N GLY A 29 -26.90 -36.34 0.09
CA GLY A 29 -25.92 -37.29 -0.45
C GLY A 29 -25.64 -38.51 0.45
N PRO A 30 -24.56 -39.26 0.17
CA PRO A 30 -24.21 -40.47 0.92
C PRO A 30 -23.90 -40.19 2.39
N GLN A 31 -24.19 -41.17 3.25
CA GLN A 31 -23.85 -41.15 4.68
C GLN A 31 -22.38 -41.51 4.95
N ASP A 32 -21.76 -42.28 4.06
CA ASP A 32 -20.34 -42.57 4.10
C ASP A 32 -19.53 -41.32 3.73
N SER A 33 -18.66 -40.86 4.62
CA SER A 33 -17.89 -39.62 4.46
C SER A 33 -16.92 -39.70 3.27
N ALA A 34 -16.30 -40.87 3.05
CA ALA A 34 -15.38 -41.10 1.94
C ALA A 34 -16.10 -41.12 0.57
N GLU A 35 -17.27 -41.74 0.47
CA GLU A 35 -18.14 -41.67 -0.71
C GLU A 35 -18.67 -40.24 -0.95
N HIS A 36 -19.07 -39.55 0.12
CA HIS A 36 -19.52 -38.16 0.01
C HIS A 36 -18.41 -37.25 -0.54
N LEU A 37 -17.17 -37.40 -0.05
CA LEU A 37 -16.02 -36.62 -0.53
C LEU A 37 -15.70 -36.89 -2.00
N ARG A 38 -15.69 -38.16 -2.43
CA ARG A 38 -15.48 -38.51 -3.83
C ARG A 38 -16.53 -37.85 -4.72
N ASN A 39 -17.80 -37.96 -4.34
CA ASN A 39 -18.89 -37.31 -5.06
C ASN A 39 -18.77 -35.77 -5.09
N LEU A 40 -18.30 -35.16 -4.01
CA LEU A 40 -18.06 -33.71 -3.96
C LEU A 40 -16.95 -33.29 -4.93
N CYS A 41 -15.83 -34.02 -4.94
CA CYS A 41 -14.71 -33.78 -5.85
C CYS A 41 -15.16 -33.94 -7.32
N ASP A 42 -15.81 -35.05 -7.65
CA ASP A 42 -16.22 -35.38 -9.02
C ASP A 42 -17.25 -34.39 -9.58
N ARG A 43 -18.18 -33.93 -8.74
CA ARG A 43 -19.28 -33.05 -9.19
C ARG A 43 -18.89 -31.58 -9.28
N THR A 44 -18.07 -31.09 -8.36
CA THR A 44 -17.80 -29.66 -8.25
C THR A 44 -16.51 -29.24 -8.93
N SER A 45 -15.50 -30.13 -8.98
CA SER A 45 -14.12 -29.78 -9.35
C SER A 45 -13.52 -28.60 -8.55
N ILE A 46 -14.18 -28.19 -7.45
CA ILE A 46 -13.74 -27.10 -6.58
C ILE A 46 -12.75 -27.63 -5.55
N LEU A 47 -13.03 -28.81 -5.00
CA LEU A 47 -12.15 -29.54 -4.11
C LEU A 47 -11.50 -30.67 -4.91
N ILE A 48 -10.18 -30.74 -4.88
CA ILE A 48 -9.40 -31.79 -5.55
C ILE A 48 -8.63 -32.60 -4.50
N LYS A 49 -8.49 -33.90 -4.77
CA LYS A 49 -7.59 -34.76 -4.02
C LYS A 49 -6.25 -34.79 -4.74
N ASP A 50 -5.18 -34.50 -4.02
CA ASP A 50 -3.82 -34.63 -4.53
C ASP A 50 -3.41 -36.10 -4.50
N GLU A 51 -3.07 -36.64 -5.67
CA GLU A 51 -2.77 -38.06 -5.82
C GLU A 51 -1.45 -38.48 -5.15
N PHE A 52 -0.53 -37.54 -4.91
CA PHE A 52 0.80 -37.86 -4.37
C PHE A 52 0.82 -37.99 -2.84
N ASN A 53 0.10 -37.11 -2.14
CA ASN A 53 0.08 -37.08 -0.68
C ASN A 53 -1.29 -37.46 -0.08
N GLY A 54 -2.32 -37.66 -0.92
CA GLY A 54 -3.66 -38.05 -0.49
C GLY A 54 -4.44 -36.94 0.22
N GLU A 55 -3.95 -35.70 0.18
CA GLU A 55 -4.59 -34.56 0.83
C GLU A 55 -5.63 -33.89 -0.08
N TYR A 56 -6.58 -33.20 0.53
CA TYR A 56 -7.59 -32.42 -0.17
C TYR A 56 -7.23 -30.94 -0.14
N LYS A 57 -7.35 -30.27 -1.28
CA LYS A 57 -7.15 -28.82 -1.43
C LYS A 57 -8.16 -28.23 -2.40
N PHE A 58 -8.39 -26.92 -2.29
CA PHE A 58 -9.15 -26.24 -3.32
C PHE A 58 -8.35 -26.23 -4.63
N PHE A 59 -9.04 -26.33 -5.76
CA PHE A 59 -8.42 -26.28 -7.09
C PHE A 59 -7.57 -25.02 -7.29
N HIS A 60 -8.03 -23.90 -6.71
CA HIS A 60 -7.27 -22.66 -6.64
C HIS A 60 -7.44 -22.01 -5.25
N LEU A 61 -6.36 -21.42 -4.71
CA LEU A 61 -6.37 -20.81 -3.38
C LEU A 61 -7.41 -19.68 -3.26
N THR A 62 -7.62 -18.91 -4.33
CA THR A 62 -8.64 -17.85 -4.34
C THR A 62 -10.05 -18.33 -4.09
N ILE A 63 -10.36 -19.60 -4.39
CA ILE A 63 -11.67 -20.19 -4.04
C ILE A 63 -11.77 -20.35 -2.53
N GLN A 64 -10.71 -20.82 -1.86
CA GLN A 64 -10.65 -20.90 -0.41
C GLN A 64 -10.81 -19.52 0.23
N GLU A 65 -10.11 -18.52 -0.30
CA GLU A 65 -10.14 -17.14 0.20
C GLU A 65 -11.53 -16.51 0.02
N TYR A 66 -12.16 -16.70 -1.15
CA TYR A 66 -13.52 -16.25 -1.41
C TYR A 66 -14.53 -16.92 -0.46
N LEU A 67 -14.48 -18.25 -0.33
CA LEU A 67 -15.38 -18.98 0.56
C LEU A 67 -15.16 -18.61 2.03
N ALA A 68 -13.92 -18.35 2.44
CA ALA A 68 -13.62 -17.85 3.78
C ALA A 68 -14.25 -16.47 4.01
N ALA A 69 -14.08 -15.53 3.07
CA ALA A 69 -14.67 -14.20 3.15
C ALA A 69 -16.20 -14.21 3.18
N GLN A 70 -16.84 -15.11 2.43
CA GLN A 70 -18.30 -15.31 2.46
C GLN A 70 -18.81 -15.80 3.82
N LYS A 71 -17.95 -16.44 4.63
CA LYS A 71 -18.31 -16.92 5.97
C LYS A 71 -17.97 -15.95 7.08
N PHE A 72 -17.09 -14.99 6.85
CA PHE A 72 -16.80 -13.95 7.83
C PHE A 72 -17.99 -13.01 8.03
N ASP A 73 -18.16 -12.59 9.27
CA ASP A 73 -19.14 -11.63 9.76
C ASP A 73 -18.50 -10.74 10.83
N HIS A 74 -19.28 -9.85 11.46
CA HIS A 74 -18.73 -8.84 12.37
C HIS A 74 -17.92 -9.40 13.56
N LYS A 75 -18.19 -10.64 14.01
CA LYS A 75 -17.39 -11.29 15.07
C LYS A 75 -15.98 -11.68 14.58
N ASP A 76 -15.76 -11.73 13.27
CA ASP A 76 -14.48 -12.02 12.64
C ASP A 76 -13.70 -10.75 12.25
N ASP A 77 -14.23 -9.54 12.50
CA ASP A 77 -13.50 -8.28 12.21
C ASP A 77 -12.15 -8.23 12.93
N ASP A 78 -12.07 -8.76 14.17
CA ASP A 78 -10.82 -8.82 14.94
C ASP A 78 -9.74 -9.66 14.27
N ILE A 79 -10.09 -10.80 13.67
CA ILE A 79 -9.10 -11.66 13.00
C ILE A 79 -8.62 -11.01 11.71
N LEU A 80 -9.52 -10.32 10.98
CA LEU A 80 -9.19 -9.61 9.75
C LEU A 80 -8.27 -8.41 10.02
N VAL A 81 -8.57 -7.62 11.05
CA VAL A 81 -7.75 -6.46 11.43
C VAL A 81 -6.37 -6.89 11.92
N ARG A 82 -6.27 -7.91 12.79
CA ARG A 82 -4.99 -8.38 13.33
C ARG A 82 -4.05 -8.94 12.27
N ASN A 83 -4.61 -9.52 11.22
CA ASN A 83 -3.83 -10.12 10.13
C ASN A 83 -3.82 -9.27 8.86
N PHE A 84 -4.25 -8.01 8.93
CA PHE A 84 -4.46 -7.18 7.74
C PHE A 84 -3.18 -7.01 6.88
N TYR A 85 -2.01 -6.99 7.52
CA TYR A 85 -0.71 -6.79 6.85
C TYR A 85 -0.05 -8.07 6.35
N ASP A 86 -0.72 -9.21 6.46
CA ASP A 86 -0.21 -10.51 6.00
C ASP A 86 -0.81 -10.82 4.61
N GLU A 87 0.06 -11.15 3.64
CA GLU A 87 -0.33 -11.44 2.25
C GLU A 87 -1.38 -12.56 2.17
N TRP A 88 -1.33 -13.54 3.07
CA TRP A 88 -2.33 -14.62 3.15
C TRP A 88 -3.76 -14.11 3.33
N TRP A 89 -3.90 -12.92 3.92
CA TRP A 89 -5.19 -12.31 4.27
C TRP A 89 -5.64 -11.23 3.30
N LEU A 90 -4.86 -10.91 2.26
CA LEU A 90 -5.19 -9.86 1.30
C LEU A 90 -6.52 -10.14 0.56
N ASN A 91 -6.60 -11.24 -0.18
CA ASN A 91 -7.81 -11.60 -0.92
C ASN A 91 -9.04 -11.81 -0.02
N PRO A 92 -8.94 -12.48 1.16
CA PRO A 92 -10.03 -12.52 2.11
C PRO A 92 -10.53 -11.15 2.55
N ASN A 93 -9.63 -10.18 2.83
CA ASN A 93 -10.02 -8.82 3.16
C ASN A 93 -10.70 -8.10 2.00
N ILE A 94 -10.20 -8.26 0.77
CA ILE A 94 -10.80 -7.70 -0.45
C ILE A 94 -12.22 -8.23 -0.64
N PHE A 95 -12.39 -9.55 -0.63
CA PHE A 95 -13.69 -10.19 -0.81
C PHE A 95 -14.65 -9.85 0.32
N TYR A 96 -14.16 -9.75 1.56
CA TYR A 96 -14.95 -9.36 2.72
C TYR A 96 -15.48 -7.93 2.56
N ALA A 97 -14.60 -6.99 2.21
CA ALA A 97 -14.98 -5.60 2.00
C ALA A 97 -15.93 -5.40 0.81
N GLY A 98 -15.77 -6.18 -0.26
CA GLY A 98 -16.64 -6.12 -1.43
C GLY A 98 -18.01 -6.80 -1.25
N ASN A 99 -18.13 -7.77 -0.35
CA ASN A 99 -19.37 -8.53 -0.16
C ASN A 99 -20.33 -7.91 0.86
N LYS A 100 -19.83 -7.12 1.81
CA LYS A 100 -20.66 -6.55 2.87
C LYS A 100 -21.41 -5.32 2.37
N THR A 101 -22.74 -5.38 2.46
CA THR A 101 -23.63 -4.23 2.24
C THR A 101 -23.53 -3.22 3.37
N ASP A 102 -23.33 -3.70 4.60
CA ASP A 102 -23.16 -2.88 5.80
C ASP A 102 -21.67 -2.64 6.05
N TYR A 103 -21.34 -1.39 6.36
CA TYR A 103 -19.99 -0.90 6.56
C TYR A 103 -19.19 -1.81 7.52
N PRO A 104 -18.13 -2.52 7.08
CA PRO A 104 -17.30 -3.33 7.97
C PRO A 104 -16.37 -2.44 8.80
N ASP A 105 -16.28 -2.68 10.10
CA ASP A 105 -15.46 -1.88 11.02
C ASP A 105 -13.95 -1.98 10.71
N VAL A 106 -13.53 -3.02 9.98
CA VAL A 106 -12.13 -3.29 9.61
C VAL A 106 -11.42 -2.04 9.09
N LEU A 107 -11.91 -1.38 8.03
CA LEU A 107 -11.22 -0.21 7.45
C LEU A 107 -11.19 1.01 8.40
N LYS A 108 -12.21 1.19 9.26
CA LYS A 108 -12.16 2.24 10.30
C LYS A 108 -11.02 1.97 11.28
N ARG A 109 -10.86 0.71 11.67
CA ARG A 109 -9.84 0.27 12.63
C ARG A 109 -8.42 0.34 12.02
N ILE A 110 -8.29 0.01 10.74
CA ILE A 110 -7.05 0.22 9.98
C ILE A 110 -6.69 1.70 9.86
N ALA A 111 -7.66 2.57 9.55
CA ALA A 111 -7.42 4.02 9.50
C ALA A 111 -6.96 4.61 10.85
N LYS A 112 -7.48 4.06 11.95
CA LYS A 112 -7.10 4.43 13.32
C LYS A 112 -5.77 3.81 13.79
N LEU A 113 -5.14 2.96 12.96
CA LEU A 113 -3.90 2.25 13.28
C LEU A 113 -4.01 1.46 14.60
N GLU A 114 -5.14 0.79 14.84
CA GLU A 114 -5.32 -0.03 16.05
C GLU A 114 -4.21 -1.07 16.24
N PHE A 115 -3.71 -1.60 15.12
CA PHE A 115 -2.48 -2.40 15.08
C PHE A 115 -1.47 -1.66 14.19
N PHE A 116 -0.45 -1.10 14.83
CA PHE A 116 0.60 -0.39 14.12
C PHE A 116 1.53 -1.38 13.39
N PRO A 117 1.84 -1.17 12.10
CA PRO A 117 2.77 -2.03 11.36
C PRO A 117 4.20 -1.87 11.89
N ALA A 118 4.73 -2.95 12.48
CA ALA A 118 5.99 -2.92 13.23
C ALA A 118 7.23 -2.65 12.37
N ASP A 119 7.28 -3.21 11.16
CA ASP A 119 8.46 -3.26 10.29
C ASP A 119 8.15 -2.68 8.89
N GLY A 120 9.19 -2.45 8.09
CA GLY A 120 9.05 -1.89 6.74
C GLY A 120 8.16 -2.71 5.81
N GLU A 121 8.18 -4.05 5.89
CA GLU A 121 7.34 -4.93 5.07
C GLU A 121 5.86 -4.74 5.43
N LYS A 122 5.52 -4.73 6.72
CA LYS A 122 4.14 -4.48 7.16
C LYS A 122 3.68 -3.06 6.88
N LYS A 123 4.57 -2.07 6.88
CA LYS A 123 4.24 -0.68 6.49
C LYS A 123 3.94 -0.62 5.00
N PHE A 124 4.72 -1.32 4.17
CA PHE A 124 4.43 -1.49 2.74
C PHE A 124 3.07 -2.16 2.54
N ASN A 125 2.85 -3.31 3.20
CA ASN A 125 1.59 -4.04 3.11
C ASN A 125 0.41 -3.21 3.62
N HIS A 126 0.59 -2.30 4.58
CA HIS A 126 -0.48 -1.41 5.02
C HIS A 126 -1.05 -0.60 3.86
N PHE A 127 -0.23 0.19 3.14
CA PHE A 127 -0.75 1.02 2.05
C PHE A 127 -1.07 0.19 0.80
N ALA A 128 -0.33 -0.88 0.53
CA ALA A 128 -0.59 -1.76 -0.61
C ALA A 128 -1.93 -2.51 -0.42
N HIS A 129 -2.16 -3.16 0.72
CA HIS A 129 -3.40 -3.87 0.98
C HIS A 129 -4.58 -2.91 1.15
N ALA A 130 -4.40 -1.80 1.89
CA ALA A 130 -5.47 -0.83 2.08
C ALA A 130 -5.94 -0.23 0.75
N SER A 131 -5.05 0.04 -0.20
CA SER A 131 -5.47 0.53 -1.52
C SER A 131 -6.42 -0.45 -2.22
N GLN A 132 -6.10 -1.74 -2.26
CA GLN A 132 -6.91 -2.77 -2.91
C GLN A 132 -8.24 -3.03 -2.18
N VAL A 133 -8.19 -3.11 -0.84
CA VAL A 133 -9.40 -3.34 -0.02
C VAL A 133 -10.33 -2.13 -0.11
N LEU A 134 -9.79 -0.91 -0.15
CA LEU A 134 -10.58 0.32 -0.26
C LEU A 134 -11.28 0.42 -1.61
N LEU A 135 -10.65 -0.02 -2.70
CA LEU A 135 -11.27 -0.09 -4.03
C LEU A 135 -12.42 -1.10 -4.08
N ALA A 136 -12.31 -2.22 -3.37
CA ALA A 136 -13.38 -3.21 -3.28
C ALA A 136 -14.56 -2.73 -2.41
N ALA A 137 -14.28 -1.88 -1.41
CA ALA A 137 -15.24 -1.33 -0.46
C ALA A 137 -16.14 -0.23 -1.07
N HIS A 138 -16.88 -0.53 -2.13
CA HIS A 138 -17.70 0.44 -2.86
C HIS A 138 -18.76 1.19 -2.01
N ASN A 139 -19.25 0.58 -0.92
CA ASN A 139 -20.24 1.18 -0.01
C ASN A 139 -19.61 1.91 1.20
N ILE A 140 -18.28 2.12 1.20
CA ILE A 140 -17.60 2.81 2.29
C ILE A 140 -18.04 4.28 2.38
N ASP A 141 -18.24 4.76 3.61
CA ASP A 141 -18.49 6.18 3.88
C ASP A 141 -17.30 7.06 3.43
N ASN A 142 -17.60 8.23 2.87
CA ASN A 142 -16.58 9.12 2.30
C ASN A 142 -15.61 9.66 3.34
N ASP A 143 -16.06 9.93 4.57
CA ASP A 143 -15.17 10.41 5.63
C ASP A 143 -14.20 9.30 6.03
N VAL A 144 -14.68 8.05 6.10
CA VAL A 144 -13.76 6.94 6.38
C VAL A 144 -12.84 6.63 5.22
N ARG A 145 -13.30 6.72 3.96
CA ARG A 145 -12.42 6.57 2.79
C ARG A 145 -11.25 7.54 2.87
N ARG A 146 -11.54 8.80 3.20
CA ARG A 146 -10.52 9.83 3.39
C ARG A 146 -9.60 9.52 4.57
N ASP A 147 -10.12 9.03 5.69
CA ASP A 147 -9.30 8.66 6.85
C ASP A 147 -8.37 7.47 6.55
N VAL A 148 -8.84 6.47 5.80
CA VAL A 148 -8.01 5.35 5.31
C VAL A 148 -6.91 5.89 4.40
N LEU A 149 -7.24 6.70 3.39
CA LEU A 149 -6.25 7.29 2.49
C LEU A 149 -5.21 8.13 3.24
N LEU A 150 -5.63 8.90 4.23
CA LEU A 150 -4.70 9.66 5.08
C LEU A 150 -3.78 8.72 5.88
N SER A 151 -4.31 7.62 6.41
CA SER A 151 -3.49 6.60 7.10
C SER A 151 -2.48 5.94 6.15
N MET A 152 -2.89 5.67 4.90
CA MET A 152 -2.00 5.13 3.87
C MET A 152 -0.85 6.09 3.56
N ILE A 153 -1.13 7.39 3.38
CA ILE A 153 -0.10 8.41 3.13
C ILE A 153 0.87 8.49 4.30
N LYS A 154 0.36 8.45 5.55
CA LYS A 154 1.22 8.44 6.75
C LYS A 154 2.11 7.20 6.81
N MET A 155 1.58 6.02 6.49
CA MET A 155 2.38 4.79 6.48
C MET A 155 3.39 4.76 5.34
N PHE A 156 3.06 5.34 4.18
CA PHE A 156 4.02 5.56 3.11
C PHE A 156 5.16 6.50 3.54
N ASP A 157 4.84 7.55 4.30
CA ASP A 157 5.85 8.48 4.84
C ASP A 157 6.81 7.79 5.82
N GLU A 158 6.26 7.04 6.78
CA GLU A 158 7.04 6.24 7.73
C GLU A 158 7.87 5.15 7.03
N PHE A 159 7.29 4.47 6.04
CA PHE A 159 8.01 3.50 5.20
C PHE A 159 9.17 4.17 4.46
N SER A 160 8.94 5.31 3.81
CA SER A 160 9.96 6.03 3.04
C SER A 160 11.13 6.46 3.93
N LYS A 161 10.82 6.96 5.13
CA LYS A 161 11.77 7.30 6.18
C LYS A 161 12.63 6.09 6.57
N GLU A 162 11.99 4.99 6.97
CA GLU A 162 12.69 3.77 7.39
C GLU A 162 13.53 3.17 6.26
N PHE A 163 12.97 3.10 5.05
CA PHE A 163 13.65 2.61 3.85
C PHE A 163 14.94 3.40 3.57
N ILE A 164 14.86 4.73 3.58
CA ILE A 164 16.02 5.60 3.39
C ILE A 164 17.03 5.42 4.52
N ASN A 165 16.56 5.34 5.77
CA ASN A 165 17.44 5.13 6.93
C ASN A 165 18.21 3.80 6.83
N ILE A 166 17.55 2.73 6.39
CA ILE A 166 18.20 1.44 6.12
C ILE A 166 19.26 1.59 5.03
N LEU A 167 18.95 2.26 3.91
CA LEU A 167 19.93 2.48 2.83
C LEU A 167 21.16 3.26 3.28
N VAL A 168 21.00 4.21 4.21
CA VAL A 168 22.09 5.05 4.72
C VAL A 168 22.94 4.33 5.76
N ASN A 169 22.32 3.66 6.74
CA ASN A 169 23.03 3.07 7.89
C ASN A 169 23.58 1.67 7.61
N SER A 170 23.03 0.96 6.62
CA SER A 170 23.47 -0.40 6.31
C SER A 170 24.85 -0.48 5.63
N GLU A 171 25.49 0.65 5.33
CA GLU A 171 26.91 0.69 4.94
C GLU A 171 27.85 0.31 6.10
N ASP A 172 27.43 0.52 7.35
CA ASP A 172 28.26 0.33 8.54
C ASP A 172 27.97 -1.01 9.25
N ASP A 173 26.99 -1.80 8.76
CA ASP A 173 26.58 -3.09 9.34
C ASP A 173 26.84 -4.28 8.38
N PRO A 174 27.79 -5.18 8.71
CA PRO A 174 28.09 -6.39 7.94
C PRO A 174 26.93 -7.38 7.82
N GLU A 175 25.99 -7.43 8.77
CA GLU A 175 24.87 -8.39 8.78
C GLU A 175 23.75 -7.99 7.80
N LEU A 176 23.62 -6.70 7.50
CA LEU A 176 22.64 -6.15 6.55
C LEU A 176 23.08 -6.21 5.07
N GLN A 177 24.18 -6.89 4.74
CA GLN A 177 24.68 -7.08 3.38
C GLN A 177 23.86 -8.07 2.55
N ASN A 178 22.54 -7.87 2.48
CA ASN A 178 21.70 -8.61 1.57
C ASN A 178 21.96 -8.12 0.12
N ARG A 179 22.12 -9.05 -0.83
CA ARG A 179 22.42 -8.73 -2.25
C ARG A 179 21.38 -7.81 -2.90
N GLN A 180 20.13 -7.88 -2.46
CA GLN A 180 19.06 -6.99 -2.94
C GLN A 180 19.22 -5.56 -2.43
N LEU A 181 19.57 -5.39 -1.14
CA LEU A 181 19.88 -4.07 -0.58
C LEU A 181 21.11 -3.46 -1.22
N ALA A 182 22.14 -4.27 -1.55
CA ALA A 182 23.34 -3.79 -2.23
C ALA A 182 23.02 -3.10 -3.58
N LYS A 183 22.12 -3.68 -4.38
CA LYS A 183 21.68 -3.07 -5.65
C LYS A 183 20.95 -1.74 -5.45
N LEU A 184 20.13 -1.64 -4.40
CA LEU A 184 19.41 -0.40 -4.07
C LEU A 184 20.35 0.68 -3.52
N ARG A 185 21.46 0.31 -2.85
CA ARG A 185 22.47 1.27 -2.36
C ARG A 185 23.27 1.93 -3.48
N ASP A 186 23.50 1.22 -4.57
CA ASP A 186 24.23 1.76 -5.73
C ASP A 186 23.36 2.67 -6.61
N GLN A 187 22.06 2.77 -6.30
CA GLN A 187 21.18 3.72 -6.96
C GLN A 187 21.54 5.16 -6.61
N THR A 188 21.35 6.03 -7.58
CA THR A 188 21.57 7.46 -7.37
C THR A 188 20.44 8.05 -6.52
N LEU A 189 20.68 9.24 -5.96
CA LEU A 189 19.63 10.00 -5.27
C LEU A 189 18.35 10.12 -6.12
N LEU A 190 18.51 10.42 -7.41
CA LEU A 190 17.38 10.59 -8.31
C LEU A 190 16.61 9.28 -8.49
N ASP A 191 17.32 8.15 -8.66
CA ASP A 191 16.68 6.83 -8.80
C ASP A 191 15.82 6.49 -7.57
N ILE A 192 16.29 6.78 -6.35
CA ILE A 192 15.50 6.56 -5.13
C ILE A 192 14.24 7.43 -5.10
N ILE A 193 14.36 8.71 -5.45
CA ILE A 193 13.20 9.63 -5.51
C ILE A 193 12.18 9.11 -6.54
N LEU A 194 12.64 8.69 -7.72
CA LEU A 194 11.76 8.20 -8.78
C LEU A 194 11.10 6.88 -8.39
N ASN A 195 11.83 5.95 -7.75
CA ASN A 195 11.28 4.68 -7.28
C ASN A 195 10.18 4.87 -6.23
N LEU A 196 10.41 5.76 -5.25
CA LEU A 196 9.40 6.06 -4.23
C LEU A 196 8.18 6.76 -4.84
N ARG A 197 8.39 7.70 -5.77
CA ARG A 197 7.29 8.33 -6.52
C ARG A 197 6.49 7.30 -7.30
N ASP A 198 7.15 6.41 -8.02
CA ASP A 198 6.47 5.43 -8.87
C ASP A 198 5.71 4.39 -8.02
N MET A 199 6.26 3.99 -6.88
CA MET A 199 5.55 3.20 -5.87
C MET A 199 4.31 3.92 -5.33
N PHE A 200 4.42 5.22 -5.03
CA PHE A 200 3.26 6.02 -4.62
C PHE A 200 2.20 6.05 -5.74
N MET A 201 2.62 6.27 -6.99
CA MET A 201 1.69 6.28 -8.11
C MET A 201 0.95 4.95 -8.28
N GLU A 202 1.60 3.82 -8.04
CA GLU A 202 1.00 2.48 -8.14
C GLU A 202 -0.23 2.31 -7.24
N PHE A 203 -0.17 2.83 -5.99
CA PHE A 203 -1.23 2.61 -5.00
C PHE A 203 -2.20 3.79 -4.85
N PHE A 204 -1.80 5.00 -5.21
CA PHE A 204 -2.58 6.21 -4.97
C PHE A 204 -3.18 6.84 -6.23
N ALA A 205 -2.66 6.55 -7.43
CA ALA A 205 -3.10 7.19 -8.67
C ALA A 205 -4.43 6.64 -9.24
N MET A 206 -5.27 6.04 -8.40
CA MET A 206 -6.59 5.55 -8.76
C MET A 206 -7.58 6.72 -8.90
N GLU A 207 -8.42 6.73 -9.93
CA GLU A 207 -9.38 7.83 -10.18
C GLU A 207 -10.35 7.99 -8.99
N ASP A 208 -10.77 6.88 -8.37
CA ASP A 208 -11.63 6.87 -7.19
C ASP A 208 -11.05 7.60 -5.97
N PHE A 209 -9.72 7.75 -5.89
CA PHE A 209 -9.05 8.43 -4.77
C PHE A 209 -8.87 9.92 -4.99
N LYS A 210 -8.98 10.40 -6.23
CA LYS A 210 -8.60 11.76 -6.64
C LYS A 210 -9.25 12.84 -5.78
N SER A 211 -10.58 12.82 -5.62
CA SER A 211 -11.28 13.87 -4.86
C SER A 211 -10.88 13.91 -3.38
N ASP A 212 -10.63 12.75 -2.79
CA ASP A 212 -10.19 12.66 -1.39
C ASP A 212 -8.73 13.10 -1.23
N LEU A 213 -7.86 12.75 -2.19
CA LEU A 213 -6.47 13.25 -2.22
C LEU A 213 -6.42 14.77 -2.37
N GLU A 214 -7.28 15.38 -3.20
CA GLU A 214 -7.38 16.85 -3.32
C GLU A 214 -7.77 17.51 -1.99
N ARG A 215 -8.73 16.92 -1.27
CA ARG A 215 -9.15 17.39 0.06
C ARG A 215 -8.05 17.24 1.10
N ILE A 216 -7.34 16.10 1.09
CA ILE A 216 -6.19 15.86 1.96
C ILE A 216 -5.11 16.90 1.70
N TRP A 217 -4.75 17.13 0.43
CA TRP A 217 -3.75 18.14 0.05
C TRP A 217 -4.13 19.54 0.51
N THR A 218 -5.39 19.94 0.29
CA THR A 218 -5.88 21.26 0.71
C THR A 218 -5.76 21.42 2.23
N LYS A 219 -6.14 20.39 2.99
CA LYS A 219 -6.04 20.41 4.45
C LYS A 219 -4.57 20.49 4.91
N LEU A 220 -3.69 19.72 4.28
CA LEU A 220 -2.25 19.74 4.56
C LEU A 220 -1.64 21.15 4.36
N LEU A 221 -2.10 21.90 3.36
CA LEU A 221 -1.65 23.28 3.16
C LEU A 221 -2.25 24.28 4.16
N MET A 222 -3.50 24.08 4.59
CA MET A 222 -4.22 25.00 5.47
C MET A 222 -3.87 24.86 6.95
N ASP A 223 -3.51 23.66 7.40
CA ASP A 223 -3.06 23.43 8.77
C ASP A 223 -1.69 24.10 8.93
N ASN A 224 -1.68 25.36 9.41
CA ASN A 224 -0.50 26.22 9.64
C ASN A 224 0.57 25.65 10.60
N SER A 225 0.44 24.39 11.02
CA SER A 225 1.54 23.62 11.59
C SER A 225 2.51 23.22 10.46
N LYS A 226 3.83 23.29 10.70
CA LYS A 226 4.81 22.73 9.77
C LYS A 226 4.37 21.33 9.33
N LEU A 227 4.28 21.13 8.02
CA LEU A 227 3.91 19.85 7.42
C LEU A 227 4.85 18.77 7.93
N ASN A 228 4.33 17.86 8.76
CA ASN A 228 5.12 16.79 9.37
C ASN A 228 5.16 15.55 8.47
N MET A 229 5.65 15.73 7.25
CA MET A 229 5.88 14.66 6.27
C MET A 229 7.19 14.95 5.55
N CYS A 230 7.84 13.90 5.05
CA CYS A 230 9.05 14.05 4.28
C CYS A 230 8.78 14.69 2.91
N ASP A 231 9.79 15.37 2.37
CA ASP A 231 9.71 16.03 1.06
C ASP A 231 9.31 15.04 -0.05
N ILE A 232 9.77 13.78 0.04
CA ILE A 232 9.44 12.74 -0.95
C ILE A 232 7.95 12.38 -0.93
N THR A 233 7.34 12.27 0.25
CA THR A 233 5.90 11.99 0.38
C THR A 233 5.08 13.15 -0.20
N LEU A 234 5.44 14.38 0.16
CA LEU A 234 4.74 15.58 -0.32
C LEU A 234 4.92 15.79 -1.83
N TYR A 235 6.11 15.54 -2.35
CA TYR A 235 6.36 15.51 -3.78
C TYR A 235 5.54 14.42 -4.47
N SER A 236 5.48 13.20 -3.93
CA SER A 236 4.75 12.09 -4.54
C SER A 236 3.25 12.34 -4.59
N LEU A 237 2.68 12.89 -3.51
CA LEU A 237 1.26 13.30 -3.45
C LEU A 237 0.95 14.43 -4.44
N SER A 238 1.78 15.48 -4.47
CA SER A 238 1.59 16.60 -5.40
C SER A 238 1.76 16.19 -6.86
N TYR A 239 2.72 15.32 -7.15
CA TYR A 239 2.91 14.73 -8.48
C TYR A 239 1.70 13.88 -8.88
N CYS A 240 1.19 13.02 -7.99
CA CYS A 240 -0.01 12.21 -8.24
C CYS A 240 -1.20 13.09 -8.64
N LEU A 241 -1.50 14.10 -7.83
CA LEU A 241 -2.59 15.04 -8.10
C LEU A 241 -2.38 15.82 -9.39
N ALA A 242 -1.17 16.30 -9.65
CA ALA A 242 -0.84 17.01 -10.88
C ALA A 242 -1.07 16.14 -12.14
N ILE A 243 -0.71 14.86 -12.08
CA ILE A 243 -0.91 13.93 -13.20
C ILE A 243 -2.39 13.61 -13.43
N GLN A 244 -3.16 13.38 -12.36
CA GLN A 244 -4.59 13.06 -12.41
C GLN A 244 -5.47 14.26 -12.82
N THR A 245 -5.05 15.47 -12.46
CA THR A 245 -5.78 16.72 -12.80
C THR A 245 -5.27 17.38 -14.08
N LYS A 246 -4.09 16.99 -14.58
CA LYS A 246 -3.33 17.68 -15.63
C LYS A 246 -3.00 19.14 -15.30
N ASP A 247 -2.99 19.49 -14.02
CA ASP A 247 -2.75 20.83 -13.51
C ASP A 247 -1.41 20.89 -12.77
N ALA A 248 -0.54 21.83 -13.16
CA ALA A 248 0.75 22.05 -12.51
C ALA A 248 0.63 22.59 -11.08
N LYS A 249 -0.54 23.13 -10.68
CA LYS A 249 -0.72 23.85 -9.41
C LYS A 249 -0.22 23.07 -8.19
N TYR A 250 -0.41 21.74 -8.13
CA TYR A 250 -0.03 20.94 -6.97
C TYR A 250 1.51 20.87 -6.80
N LEU A 251 2.23 20.70 -7.92
CA LEU A 251 3.70 20.73 -7.92
C LEU A 251 4.24 22.14 -7.64
N GLU A 252 3.52 23.18 -8.08
CA GLU A 252 3.86 24.57 -7.78
C GLU A 252 3.69 24.89 -6.30
N GLU A 253 2.56 24.48 -5.71
CA GLU A 253 2.25 24.63 -4.28
C GLU A 253 3.27 23.88 -3.43
N PHE A 254 3.68 22.67 -3.83
CA PHE A 254 4.73 21.92 -3.15
C PHE A 254 5.98 22.78 -2.97
N VAL A 255 6.59 23.31 -4.04
CA VAL A 255 7.88 24.04 -3.96
C VAL A 255 7.77 25.50 -3.53
N LEU A 256 6.55 26.06 -3.43
CA LEU A 256 6.32 27.46 -3.09
C LEU A 256 5.62 27.68 -1.74
N THR A 257 5.18 26.63 -1.07
CA THR A 257 4.54 26.80 0.23
C THR A 257 5.54 27.34 1.25
N ASP A 258 5.17 28.41 1.95
CA ASP A 258 6.02 29.03 2.97
C ASP A 258 6.17 28.15 4.22
N ASN A 259 5.34 27.09 4.33
CA ASN A 259 5.32 26.16 5.45
C ASN A 259 6.40 25.06 5.37
N ILE A 260 7.18 24.98 4.29
CA ILE A 260 8.24 23.99 4.08
C ILE A 260 9.52 24.66 3.58
N GLU A 261 10.65 24.41 4.24
CA GLU A 261 11.96 24.79 3.69
C GLU A 261 12.43 23.72 2.69
N ILE A 262 12.21 23.97 1.41
CA ILE A 262 12.47 23.00 0.35
C ILE A 262 13.85 23.19 -0.27
N ASN A 263 14.58 22.09 -0.40
CA ASN A 263 15.88 22.10 -1.06
C ASN A 263 15.77 22.46 -2.55
N SER A 264 16.75 23.22 -3.07
CA SER A 264 16.76 23.69 -4.47
C SER A 264 16.65 22.57 -5.52
N ARG A 265 17.04 21.33 -5.18
CA ARG A 265 16.88 20.13 -6.03
C ARG A 265 15.43 19.93 -6.49
N TRP A 266 14.46 20.19 -5.62
CA TRP A 266 13.04 19.95 -5.90
C TRP A 266 12.49 20.88 -6.97
N PHE A 267 12.95 22.14 -7.01
CA PHE A 267 12.61 23.07 -8.09
C PHE A 267 13.02 22.52 -9.46
N LYS A 268 14.16 21.82 -9.55
CA LYS A 268 14.61 21.21 -10.79
C LYS A 268 13.75 20.02 -11.19
N ILE A 269 13.42 19.14 -10.24
CA ILE A 269 12.52 18.00 -10.48
C ILE A 269 11.16 18.49 -10.97
N VAL A 270 10.57 19.46 -10.27
CA VAL A 270 9.28 20.06 -10.62
C VAL A 270 9.30 20.74 -12.00
N ASP A 271 10.32 21.54 -12.32
CA ASP A 271 10.44 22.18 -13.65
C ASP A 271 10.49 21.15 -14.79
N VAL A 272 11.23 20.06 -14.57
CA VAL A 272 11.33 18.95 -15.51
C VAL A 272 10.01 18.22 -15.64
N ASP A 273 9.34 17.87 -14.54
CA ASP A 273 8.06 17.16 -14.57
C ASP A 273 6.96 17.97 -15.23
N ILE A 274 6.81 19.26 -14.89
CA ILE A 274 5.85 20.17 -15.53
C ILE A 274 6.07 20.20 -17.04
N SER A 275 7.34 20.22 -17.48
CA SER A 275 7.70 20.29 -18.88
C SER A 275 7.48 18.97 -19.62
N ILE A 276 7.96 17.85 -19.08
CA ILE A 276 7.87 16.52 -19.69
C ILE A 276 6.41 16.05 -19.74
N LYS A 277 5.66 16.26 -18.67
CA LYS A 277 4.25 15.81 -18.55
C LYS A 277 3.27 16.78 -19.19
N LYS A 278 3.76 17.92 -19.71
CA LYS A 278 2.96 18.94 -20.41
C LYS A 278 1.78 19.42 -19.57
N LEU A 279 2.01 19.63 -18.28
CA LEU A 279 0.97 20.05 -17.34
C LEU A 279 0.50 21.48 -17.65
N ILE A 280 -0.79 21.72 -17.47
CA ILE A 280 -1.38 23.04 -17.68
C ILE A 280 -0.90 23.95 -16.56
N ASN A 281 -0.39 25.11 -16.94
CA ASN A 281 0.14 26.10 -16.01
C ASN A 281 -0.70 27.38 -16.12
N THR A 282 -1.45 27.70 -15.07
CA THR A 282 -2.28 28.90 -15.03
C THR A 282 -1.47 30.14 -14.64
N GLN A 283 -0.30 29.98 -14.01
CA GLN A 283 0.50 31.06 -13.43
C GLN A 283 1.91 31.18 -14.03
N LYS A 284 2.02 31.80 -15.22
CA LYS A 284 3.30 32.01 -15.93
C LYS A 284 4.43 32.59 -15.07
N LYS A 285 4.11 33.47 -14.11
CA LYS A 285 5.09 34.07 -13.17
C LYS A 285 5.68 33.03 -12.22
N ILE A 286 4.85 32.13 -11.69
CA ILE A 286 5.28 31.04 -10.83
C ILE A 286 6.22 30.10 -11.60
N LYS A 287 5.82 29.68 -12.80
CA LYS A 287 6.66 28.84 -13.66
C LYS A 287 8.05 29.45 -13.88
N PHE A 288 8.08 30.76 -14.18
CA PHE A 288 9.33 31.48 -14.37
C PHE A 288 10.19 31.51 -13.10
N LYS A 289 9.59 31.73 -11.92
CA LYS A 289 10.28 31.66 -10.63
C LYS A 289 10.91 30.28 -10.41
N ILE A 290 10.14 29.20 -10.59
CA ILE A 290 10.61 27.83 -10.44
C ILE A 290 11.79 27.55 -11.38
N ARG A 291 11.62 27.86 -12.67
CA ARG A 291 12.66 27.65 -13.69
C ARG A 291 13.93 28.46 -13.42
N ASN A 292 13.82 29.69 -12.92
CA ASN A 292 14.98 30.50 -12.57
C ASN A 292 15.78 29.89 -11.43
N ILE A 293 15.12 29.42 -10.36
CA ILE A 293 15.78 28.75 -9.23
C ILE A 293 16.44 27.44 -9.69
N ALA A 294 15.73 26.65 -10.52
CA ALA A 294 16.25 25.42 -11.10
C ALA A 294 17.48 25.66 -12.00
N THR A 295 17.49 26.74 -12.77
CA THR A 295 18.59 27.08 -13.69
C THR A 295 19.79 27.64 -12.92
N LYS A 296 19.55 28.48 -11.91
CA LYS A 296 20.61 29.11 -11.10
C LYS A 296 21.52 28.08 -10.42
N ASN A 297 20.98 26.93 -10.03
CA ASN A 297 21.70 25.87 -9.33
C ASN A 297 21.93 24.62 -10.20
N ASN A 298 21.80 24.72 -11.53
CA ASN A 298 21.68 23.55 -12.40
C ASN A 298 22.88 22.58 -12.28
N GLU A 299 24.11 23.08 -12.33
CA GLU A 299 25.31 22.23 -12.24
C GLU A 299 25.45 21.56 -10.85
N TYR A 300 25.19 22.33 -9.79
CA TYR A 300 25.16 21.83 -8.42
C TYR A 300 24.14 20.71 -8.24
N ILE A 301 22.89 20.93 -8.68
CA ILE A 301 21.81 19.95 -8.57
C ILE A 301 22.11 18.68 -9.41
N GLN A 302 22.66 18.83 -10.62
CA GLN A 302 23.03 17.69 -11.46
C GLN A 302 24.11 16.82 -10.81
N ASN A 303 25.05 17.44 -10.10
CA ASN A 303 26.05 16.69 -9.33
C ASN A 303 25.39 15.96 -8.16
N GLN A 304 24.51 16.61 -7.40
CA GLN A 304 23.78 15.97 -6.30
C GLN A 304 22.96 14.75 -6.77
N PHE A 305 22.29 14.83 -7.92
CA PHE A 305 21.51 13.71 -8.44
C PHE A 305 22.33 12.48 -8.78
N LYS A 306 23.64 12.63 -9.05
CA LYS A 306 24.56 11.50 -9.28
C LYS A 306 25.20 10.97 -7.99
N GLU A 307 25.01 11.67 -6.87
CA GLU A 307 25.52 11.23 -5.58
C GLU A 307 24.61 10.17 -4.95
N ARG A 308 25.19 9.42 -4.01
CA ARG A 308 24.45 8.47 -3.17
C ARG A 308 23.58 9.20 -2.16
N ILE A 309 22.49 8.54 -1.74
CA ILE A 309 21.50 9.11 -0.81
C ILE A 309 22.07 9.51 0.55
N LYS A 310 23.16 8.88 1.01
CA LYS A 310 23.85 9.16 2.29
C LYS A 310 24.22 10.64 2.49
N ARG A 311 24.48 11.39 1.42
CA ARG A 311 24.80 12.83 1.52
C ARG A 311 23.57 13.74 1.64
N HIS A 312 22.37 13.23 1.34
CA HIS A 312 21.17 14.03 1.12
C HIS A 312 19.95 13.60 1.94
N TYR A 313 20.01 12.46 2.62
CA TYR A 313 18.85 11.85 3.26
C TYR A 313 18.12 12.75 4.26
N LEU A 314 18.84 13.57 5.04
CA LEU A 314 18.23 14.50 6.01
C LEU A 314 17.27 15.47 5.32
N SER A 315 17.70 16.05 4.20
CA SER A 315 16.87 16.98 3.43
C SER A 315 15.77 16.29 2.61
N LEU A 316 15.76 14.96 2.53
CA LEU A 316 14.67 14.22 1.90
C LEU A 316 13.63 13.78 2.93
N THR A 317 14.10 13.38 4.12
CA THR A 317 13.31 12.72 5.16
C THR A 317 12.82 13.67 6.25
N GLY A 318 13.47 14.82 6.40
CA GLY A 318 13.25 15.74 7.52
C GLY A 318 13.68 15.17 8.88
N MET A 319 14.41 14.04 8.91
CA MET A 319 14.95 13.48 10.14
C MET A 319 15.99 14.44 10.72
N ASP A 320 15.87 14.81 11.99
CA ASP A 320 16.93 15.51 12.71
C ASP A 320 18.15 14.60 12.88
N LYS A 321 19.35 15.19 12.95
CA LYS A 321 20.55 14.45 13.38
C LYS A 321 20.33 14.01 14.82
N GLY A 322 20.09 12.71 15.02
CA GLY A 322 20.17 12.08 16.34
C GLY A 322 21.51 12.29 17.00
#